data_AF-A0A3C0N998-F1
#
_entry.id   AF-A0A3C0N998-F1
#
_cell.length_a   1.000
_cell.length_b   1.000
_cell.length_c   1.000
_cell.angle_alpha   90.00
_cell.angle_beta   90.00
_cell.angle_gamma   90.00
#
_symmetry.space_group_name_H-M   'P 1'
#
loop_
_entity.id
_entity.type
_entity.pdbx_description
1 polymer ?
#
loop_
_entity_poly.entity_id
_entity_poly.type
_entity_poly.pdbx_seq_one_letter_code
_entity_poly.pdbx_strand_id
1 'polypeptide(L)'
;GIDGRFTSWLGQFQWVQSLGGGAIFIARTGAQLSFDSLLPIEQFSVGGIDTVRGYRQNQRVADNGIVGSVEARFPIVNQPDGIGTIQLAPFFDIGTVWNHQGEIPSPSTLASIGLGLRWQLEPYLYARLDWGIPLIS
;
A
#
# COMPACT_ATOMS: atom_id res chain seq x y z
N GLY A 1 14.19 7.34 -28.94
CA GLY A 1 13.27 8.04 -28.02
C GLY A 1 13.10 7.13 -26.82
N ILE A 2 12.01 7.26 -26.07
CA ILE A 2 11.58 6.15 -25.20
C ILE A 2 11.00 5.11 -26.15
N ASP A 3 11.80 4.12 -26.53
CA ASP A 3 11.35 3.06 -27.42
C ASP A 3 10.81 1.93 -26.54
N GLY A 4 9.80 1.17 -26.99
CA GLY A 4 9.09 0.15 -26.17
C GLY A 4 9.92 -1.07 -25.74
N ARG A 5 11.26 -0.96 -25.75
CA ARG A 5 12.21 -1.97 -25.28
C ARG A 5 12.88 -1.39 -24.03
N PHE A 6 12.49 -1.91 -22.87
CA PHE A 6 13.08 -1.56 -21.58
C PHE A 6 13.27 -2.83 -20.77
N THR A 7 14.11 -2.76 -19.74
CA THR A 7 14.23 -3.82 -18.75
C THR A 7 13.84 -3.30 -17.37
N SER A 8 12.85 -3.94 -16.76
CA SER A 8 12.43 -3.66 -15.40
C SER A 8 12.43 -4.91 -14.54
N TRP A 9 12.66 -4.71 -13.25
CA TRP A 9 12.56 -5.70 -12.18
C TRP A 9 11.41 -5.32 -11.27
N LEU A 10 10.52 -6.28 -10.99
CA LEU A 10 9.45 -6.12 -10.03
C LEU A 10 9.63 -7.13 -8.90
N GLY A 11 9.62 -6.63 -7.66
CA GLY A 11 9.75 -7.43 -6.46
C GLY A 11 8.61 -7.14 -5.48
N GLN A 12 8.05 -8.18 -4.88
CA GLN A 12 7.05 -8.06 -3.83
C GLN A 12 7.35 -9.05 -2.72
N PHE A 13 7.22 -8.59 -1.48
CA PHE A 13 7.40 -9.41 -0.29
C PHE A 13 6.30 -9.13 0.72
N GLN A 14 5.75 -10.19 1.32
CA GLN A 14 4.75 -10.11 2.36
C GLN A 14 5.11 -11.06 3.50
N TRP A 15 5.12 -10.52 4.71
CA TRP A 15 5.28 -11.26 5.95
C TRP A 15 3.99 -11.18 6.77
N VAL A 16 3.51 -12.32 7.27
CA VAL A 16 2.33 -12.40 8.14
C VAL A 16 2.70 -13.16 9.40
N GLN A 17 2.39 -12.59 10.55
CA GLN A 17 2.68 -13.18 11.85
C GLN A 17 1.46 -13.13 12.76
N SER A 18 1.12 -14.27 13.36
CA SER A 18 0.11 -14.31 14.43
C SER A 18 0.69 -13.66 15.69
N LEU A 19 -0.09 -12.78 16.31
CA LEU A 19 0.23 -12.15 17.60
C LEU A 19 -0.49 -12.81 18.79
N GLY A 20 -1.29 -13.85 18.51
CA GLY A 20 -2.19 -14.46 19.49
C GLY A 20 -3.56 -13.75 19.57
N GLY A 21 -4.55 -14.42 20.17
CA GLY A 21 -5.90 -13.86 20.31
C GLY A 21 -6.61 -13.53 19.00
N GLY A 22 -6.22 -14.17 17.89
CA GLY A 22 -6.73 -13.88 16.54
C GLY A 22 -6.17 -12.59 15.91
N ALA A 23 -5.28 -11.88 16.60
CA ALA A 23 -4.59 -10.73 16.04
C ALA A 23 -3.45 -11.17 15.12
N ILE A 24 -3.25 -10.42 14.03
CA ILE A 24 -2.17 -10.66 13.07
C ILE A 24 -1.42 -9.37 12.76
N PHE A 25 -0.12 -9.50 12.56
CA PHE A 25 0.73 -8.46 12.00
C PHE A 25 1.04 -8.79 10.55
N ILE A 26 0.99 -7.78 9.68
CA ILE A 26 1.26 -7.88 8.26
C ILE A 26 2.30 -6.81 7.92
N ALA A 27 3.40 -7.22 7.30
CA ALA A 27 4.34 -6.32 6.65
C ALA A 27 4.36 -6.61 5.16
N ARG A 28 4.35 -5.57 4.33
CA ARG A 28 4.38 -5.64 2.88
C ARG A 28 5.43 -4.69 2.36
N THR A 29 6.14 -5.11 1.32
CA THR A 29 6.97 -4.22 0.52
C THR A 29 6.88 -4.61 -0.94
N GLY A 30 6.97 -3.62 -1.81
CA GLY A 30 6.99 -3.78 -3.25
C GLY A 30 7.96 -2.79 -3.87
N ALA A 31 8.64 -3.19 -4.92
CA ALA A 31 9.56 -2.32 -5.64
C ALA A 31 9.51 -2.58 -7.14
N GLN A 32 9.70 -1.51 -7.91
CA GLN A 32 10.00 -1.56 -9.33
C GLN A 32 11.31 -0.83 -9.58
N LEU A 33 12.24 -1.51 -10.24
CA LEU A 33 13.54 -0.96 -10.63
C LEU A 33 13.71 -1.10 -12.15
N SER A 34 13.86 0.02 -12.84
CA SER A 34 14.11 0.11 -14.28
C SER A 34 15.46 0.75 -14.54
N PHE A 35 16.20 0.18 -15.49
CA PHE A 35 17.47 0.76 -15.97
C PHE A 35 17.27 1.81 -17.06
N ASP A 36 16.03 1.96 -17.54
CA ASP A 36 15.64 2.85 -18.63
C ASP A 36 14.49 3.77 -18.18
N SER A 37 14.31 4.88 -18.90
CA SER A 37 13.07 5.66 -18.80
C SER A 37 11.90 4.86 -19.35
N LEU A 38 10.77 4.87 -18.64
CA LEU A 38 9.60 4.08 -18.96
C LEU A 38 8.50 4.92 -19.62
N LEU A 39 7.66 4.25 -20.42
CA LEU A 39 6.41 4.85 -20.88
C LEU A 39 5.50 5.07 -19.66
N PRO A 40 4.67 6.14 -19.62
CA PRO A 40 3.83 6.44 -18.46
C PRO A 40 2.93 5.29 -17.98
N ILE A 41 2.54 4.39 -18.88
CA ILE A 41 1.72 3.21 -18.55
C ILE A 41 2.50 2.10 -17.82
N GLU A 42 3.83 2.08 -17.97
CA GLU A 42 4.75 1.12 -17.35
C GLU A 42 5.39 1.68 -16.05
N GLN A 43 5.13 2.95 -15.74
CA GLN A 43 5.68 3.62 -14.58
C GLN A 43 5.03 3.15 -13.28
N PHE A 44 5.85 3.08 -12.23
CA PHE A 44 5.42 2.74 -10.90
C PHE A 44 4.65 3.88 -10.26
N SER A 45 3.46 3.57 -9.73
CA SER A 45 2.55 4.56 -9.14
C SER A 45 2.46 4.38 -7.62
N VAL A 46 2.54 5.49 -6.88
CA VAL A 46 2.47 5.55 -5.42
C VAL A 46 1.39 6.56 -4.99
N GLY A 47 0.61 6.17 -3.98
CA GLY A 47 -0.56 6.87 -3.48
C GLY A 47 -1.85 6.11 -3.83
N GLY A 48 -2.74 5.97 -2.85
CA GLY A 48 -4.01 5.26 -3.00
C GLY A 48 -4.14 4.05 -2.06
N ILE A 49 -5.23 3.29 -2.22
CA ILE A 49 -5.61 2.24 -1.26
C ILE A 49 -4.66 1.03 -1.22
N ASP A 50 -3.92 0.82 -2.31
CA ASP A 50 -3.03 -0.34 -2.50
C ASP A 50 -1.56 -0.04 -2.23
N THR A 51 -1.19 1.23 -2.05
CA THR A 51 0.21 1.65 -1.79
C THR A 51 0.30 2.49 -0.53
N VAL A 52 0.09 3.80 -0.62
CA VAL A 52 0.15 4.73 0.52
C VAL A 52 -1.23 5.34 0.72
N ARG A 53 -1.98 4.77 1.69
CA ARG A 53 -3.35 5.20 2.01
C ARG A 53 -3.37 6.63 2.54
N GLY A 54 -4.50 7.32 2.36
CA GLY A 54 -4.65 8.74 2.71
C GLY A 54 -4.22 9.72 1.61
N TYR A 55 -3.51 9.24 0.58
CA TYR A 55 -3.20 10.00 -0.62
C TYR A 55 -4.13 9.64 -1.78
N ARG A 56 -4.21 10.50 -2.79
CA ARG A 56 -4.96 10.21 -4.02
C ARG A 56 -4.32 9.04 -4.78
N GLN A 57 -5.13 8.32 -5.55
CA GLN A 57 -4.62 7.26 -6.41
C GLN A 57 -3.59 7.81 -7.40
N ASN A 58 -2.45 7.14 -7.53
CA ASN A 58 -1.36 7.48 -8.45
C ASN A 58 -0.84 8.92 -8.27
N GLN A 59 -0.77 9.40 -7.03
CA GLN A 59 -0.37 10.77 -6.73
C GLN A 59 1.09 11.07 -7.13
N ARG A 60 1.93 10.04 -7.17
CA ARG A 60 3.31 10.08 -7.67
C ARG A 60 3.50 8.93 -8.64
N VAL A 61 4.10 9.20 -9.79
CA VAL A 61 4.32 8.22 -10.85
C VAL A 61 5.72 8.42 -11.41
N ALA A 62 6.48 7.34 -11.55
CA ALA A 62 7.87 7.40 -12.02
C ALA A 62 8.37 6.06 -12.57
N ASP A 63 9.56 6.07 -13.19
CA ASP A 63 10.20 4.86 -13.71
C ASP A 63 10.46 3.80 -12.61
N ASN A 64 10.86 4.26 -11.43
CA ASN A 64 11.21 3.43 -10.29
C ASN A 64 10.44 3.82 -9.04
N GLY A 65 10.25 2.86 -8.14
CA GLY A 65 9.74 3.15 -6.82
C GLY A 65 9.82 1.97 -5.87
N ILE A 66 9.67 2.29 -4.59
CA ILE A 66 9.55 1.33 -3.51
C ILE A 66 8.43 1.76 -2.58
N VAL A 67 7.64 0.79 -2.13
CA VAL A 67 6.59 0.96 -1.12
C VAL A 67 6.80 -0.01 0.02
N GLY A 68 6.41 0.41 1.21
CA GLY A 68 6.39 -0.36 2.43
C GLY A 68 5.12 -0.09 3.21
N SER A 69 4.56 -1.13 3.82
CA SER A 69 3.38 -1.03 4.66
C SER A 69 3.51 -1.98 5.83
N VAL A 70 3.15 -1.51 7.01
CA VAL A 70 2.95 -2.35 8.20
C VAL A 70 1.54 -2.14 8.73
N GLU A 71 0.85 -3.23 9.04
CA GLU A 71 -0.54 -3.23 9.50
C GLU A 71 -0.71 -4.30 10.58
N ALA A 72 -1.24 -3.90 11.74
CA ALA A 72 -1.61 -4.83 12.79
C ALA A 72 -3.14 -4.93 12.83
N ARG A 73 -3.70 -6.13 12.67
CA ARG A 73 -5.15 -6.37 12.71
C ARG A 73 -5.51 -7.01 14.02
N PHE A 74 -6.39 -6.37 14.77
CA PHE A 74 -6.93 -6.84 16.03
C PHE A 74 -8.41 -7.17 15.85
N PRO A 75 -8.85 -8.42 16.10
CA PRO A 75 -10.28 -8.72 16.15
C PRO A 75 -10.88 -8.03 17.38
N ILE A 76 -11.77 -7.08 17.17
CA ILE A 76 -12.57 -6.48 18.25
C ILE A 76 -13.82 -7.34 18.47
N VAL A 77 -14.33 -7.90 17.40
CA VAL A 77 -15.49 -8.79 17.39
C VAL A 77 -15.11 -10.05 16.65
N ASN A 78 -15.30 -11.20 17.31
CA ASN A 78 -15.12 -12.51 16.70
C ASN A 78 -16.38 -13.35 16.92
N GLN A 79 -17.35 -13.19 16.02
CA GLN A 79 -18.63 -13.88 15.96
C GLN A 79 -19.48 -13.84 17.25
N PRO A 80 -20.11 -12.71 17.64
CA PRO A 80 -20.91 -12.71 18.86
C PRO A 80 -22.28 -13.38 18.71
N ASP A 81 -23.07 -13.06 17.67
CA ASP A 81 -24.39 -13.67 17.41
C ASP A 81 -24.75 -13.46 15.91
N GLY A 82 -23.90 -13.95 15.00
CA GLY A 82 -24.17 -13.89 13.55
C GLY A 82 -23.80 -12.57 12.83
N ILE A 83 -23.19 -11.59 13.52
CA ILE A 83 -22.67 -10.36 12.89
C ILE A 83 -21.26 -10.52 12.27
N GLY A 84 -20.64 -11.69 12.38
CA GLY A 84 -19.33 -12.00 11.79
C GLY A 84 -18.14 -11.44 12.58
N THR A 85 -17.04 -11.18 11.88
CA THR A 85 -15.76 -10.72 12.43
C THR A 85 -15.54 -9.25 12.08
N ILE A 86 -15.22 -8.43 13.08
CA ILE A 86 -14.83 -7.03 12.89
C ILE A 86 -13.41 -6.85 13.42
N GLN A 87 -12.53 -6.34 12.56
CA GLN A 87 -11.13 -6.08 12.88
C GLN A 87 -10.82 -4.59 12.78
N LEU A 88 -10.05 -4.11 13.75
CA LEU A 88 -9.40 -2.82 13.69
C LEU A 88 -7.96 -3.00 13.22
N ALA A 89 -7.52 -2.15 12.30
CA ALA A 89 -6.28 -2.31 11.59
C ALA A 89 -5.48 -0.99 11.56
N PRO A 90 -4.81 -0.57 12.65
CA PRO A 90 -3.83 0.51 12.57
C PRO A 90 -2.74 0.14 11.57
N PHE A 91 -2.30 1.14 10.80
CA PHE A 91 -1.29 0.96 9.78
C PHE A 91 -0.36 2.16 9.65
N PHE A 92 0.81 1.90 9.08
CA PHE A 92 1.73 2.90 8.57
C PHE A 92 2.17 2.50 7.17
N ASP A 93 2.06 3.43 6.23
CA ASP A 93 2.48 3.25 4.84
C ASP A 93 3.53 4.28 4.46
N ILE A 94 4.47 3.88 3.62
CA ILE A 94 5.48 4.75 3.05
C ILE A 94 5.78 4.32 1.62
N GLY A 95 6.05 5.29 0.75
CA GLY A 95 6.48 5.01 -0.61
C GLY A 95 7.28 6.15 -1.18
N THR A 96 8.28 5.83 -1.98
CA THR A 96 9.10 6.81 -2.68
C THR A 96 9.31 6.39 -4.12
N VAL A 97 9.41 7.38 -5.00
CA VAL A 97 9.60 7.19 -6.43
C VAL A 97 10.74 8.04 -6.97
N TRP A 98 11.38 7.58 -8.04
CA TRP A 98 12.42 8.32 -8.74
C TRP A 98 12.43 7.95 -10.23
N ASN A 99 12.77 8.92 -11.08
CA ASN A 99 12.93 8.68 -12.50
C ASN A 99 14.37 8.32 -12.79
N HIS A 100 14.58 7.55 -13.86
CA HIS A 100 15.92 7.35 -14.40
C HIS A 100 16.45 8.65 -15.02
N GLN A 101 15.57 9.39 -15.73
CA GLN A 101 15.83 10.72 -16.27
C GLN A 101 14.62 11.63 -16.11
N GLY A 102 14.86 12.93 -15.91
CA GLY A 102 13.81 13.93 -15.70
C GLY A 102 13.46 14.13 -14.22
N GLU A 103 12.74 15.21 -13.93
CA GLU A 103 12.41 15.59 -12.56
C GLU A 103 11.15 14.90 -12.04
N ILE A 104 11.12 14.60 -10.74
CA ILE A 104 9.89 14.27 -10.02
C ILE A 104 9.52 15.45 -9.13
N PRO A 105 8.26 15.90 -9.15
CA PRO A 105 7.79 16.92 -8.23
C PRO A 105 8.05 16.54 -6.78
N SER A 106 8.69 17.45 -6.05
CA SER A 106 8.87 17.32 -4.60
C SER A 106 7.53 17.50 -3.87
N PRO A 107 7.22 16.70 -2.84
CA PRO A 107 8.01 15.57 -2.34
C PRO A 107 7.83 14.31 -3.20
N SER A 108 8.92 13.61 -3.49
CA SER A 108 8.88 12.30 -4.17
C SER A 108 8.46 11.15 -3.25
N THR A 109 8.48 11.40 -1.93
CA THR A 109 8.12 10.44 -0.89
C THR A 109 6.76 10.79 -0.30
N LEU A 110 5.91 9.77 -0.16
CA LEU A 110 4.64 9.83 0.54
C LEU A 110 4.74 8.94 1.78
N ALA A 111 4.19 9.39 2.90
CA ALA A 111 4.09 8.57 4.10
C ALA A 111 2.79 8.89 4.83
N SER A 112 2.15 7.87 5.40
CA SER A 112 0.91 8.05 6.16
C SER A 112 0.83 7.10 7.32
N ILE A 113 0.05 7.51 8.31
CA ILE A 113 -0.43 6.64 9.38
C ILE A 113 -1.95 6.63 9.33
N GLY A 114 -2.58 5.54 9.73
CA GLY A 114 -4.02 5.48 9.70
C GLY A 114 -4.62 4.31 10.43
N LEU A 115 -5.93 4.21 10.29
CA LEU A 115 -6.76 3.21 10.93
C LEU A 115 -7.71 2.61 9.90
N GLY A 116 -7.68 1.29 9.79
CA GLY A 116 -8.60 0.51 8.99
C GLY A 116 -9.68 -0.15 9.84
N LEU A 117 -10.87 -0.27 9.28
CA LEU A 117 -11.92 -1.16 9.76
C LEU A 117 -12.16 -2.23 8.69
N ARG A 118 -12.27 -3.49 9.12
CA ARG A 118 -12.60 -4.63 8.27
C ARG A 118 -13.80 -5.33 8.88
N TRP A 119 -14.80 -5.62 8.07
CA TRP A 119 -15.97 -6.39 8.49
C TRP A 119 -16.16 -7.55 7.52
N GLN A 120 -16.11 -8.76 8.08
CA GLN A 120 -16.26 -10.02 7.36
C GLN A 120 -17.46 -10.75 7.97
N LEU A 121 -18.58 -10.76 7.26
CA LEU A 121 -19.76 -11.54 7.58
C LEU A 121 -19.94 -12.57 6.48
N GLU A 122 -19.36 -13.75 6.67
CA GLU A 122 -19.37 -14.80 5.67
C GLU A 122 -20.74 -15.49 5.63
N PRO A 123 -21.29 -15.80 4.44
CA PRO A 123 -20.79 -15.48 3.10
C PRO A 123 -21.29 -14.12 2.52
N TYR A 124 -21.99 -13.31 3.30
CA TYR A 124 -22.82 -12.21 2.80
C TYR A 124 -22.10 -10.87 2.55
N LEU A 125 -21.06 -10.52 3.31
CA LEU A 125 -20.44 -9.20 3.27
C LEU A 125 -18.94 -9.24 3.55
N TYR A 126 -18.18 -8.55 2.70
CA TYR A 126 -16.80 -8.15 2.95
C TYR A 126 -16.70 -6.63 2.76
N ALA A 127 -16.54 -5.90 3.86
CA ALA A 127 -16.43 -4.45 3.85
C ALA A 127 -15.07 -3.99 4.39
N ARG A 128 -14.52 -2.95 3.76
CA ARG A 128 -13.22 -2.37 4.09
C ARG A 128 -13.36 -0.85 4.09
N LEU A 129 -13.00 -0.22 5.21
CA LEU A 129 -12.85 1.23 5.33
C LEU A 129 -11.43 1.53 5.81
N ASP A 130 -10.75 2.49 5.19
CA ASP A 130 -9.43 2.96 5.62
C ASP A 130 -9.44 4.47 5.73
N TRP A 131 -8.99 4.98 6.88
CA TRP A 131 -8.71 6.39 7.07
C TRP A 131 -7.20 6.56 7.26
N GLY A 132 -6.54 7.15 6.26
CA GLY A 132 -5.13 7.52 6.32
C GLY A 132 -4.95 9.03 6.48
N ILE A 133 -3.96 9.44 7.28
CA ILE A 133 -3.54 10.82 7.46
C ILE A 133 -2.16 10.99 6.80
N PRO A 134 -2.04 11.80 5.73
CA PRO A 134 -0.75 12.16 5.14
C PRO A 134 0.21 12.79 6.17
N LEU A 135 1.44 12.31 6.22
CA LEU A 135 2.51 12.84 7.08
C LEU A 135 3.46 13.77 6.30
N ILE A 136 3.45 13.70 4.96
CA ILE A 136 4.29 14.48 4.07
C ILE A 136 3.40 15.16 3.02
N SER A 137 3.58 16.46 2.78
CA SER A 137 2.79 17.28 1.83
C SER A 137 3.66 17.85 0.72
#